data_AF-A0AAT9HBP2-F1
#
_entry.id   AF-A0AAT9HBP2-F1
#
_cell.length_a   1.000
_cell.length_b   1.000
_cell.length_c   1.000
_cell.angle_alpha   90.00
_cell.angle_beta   90.00
_cell.angle_gamma   90.00
#
_symmetry.space_group_name_H-M   'P 1'
#
loop_
_entity.id
_entity.type
_entity.pdbx_description
1 polymer ?
#
loop_
_entity_poly.entity_id
_entity_poly.type
_entity_poly.pdbx_seq_one_letter_code
_entity_poly.pdbx_strand_id
1 'polypeptide(L)' 'MCDVAGLGPAGLAAVNLLARLQLTARRAGGRIRLRDPSTTLCVLLDLVGLRFEMEGQPEQREPPLGVEEAVEPGDPAV' A
#
# COMPACT_ATOMS: atom_id res chain seq x y z
N MET A 1 -15.31 -5.94 3.03
CA MET A 1 -13.95 -5.71 3.54
C MET A 1 -13.34 -7.06 3.87
N CYS A 2 -12.08 -7.29 3.55
CA CYS A 2 -11.38 -8.56 3.73
C CYS A 2 -10.02 -8.27 4.37
N ASP A 3 -9.82 -8.74 5.59
CA ASP A 3 -8.52 -8.70 6.26
C ASP A 3 -7.63 -9.80 5.70
N VAL A 4 -6.38 -9.44 5.40
CA VAL A 4 -5.37 -10.34 4.84
C VAL A 4 -4.09 -10.42 5.67
N ALA A 5 -4.06 -9.81 6.87
CA ALA A 5 -2.91 -9.87 7.77
C ALA A 5 -2.57 -11.31 8.21
N GLY A 6 -3.58 -12.17 8.30
CA GLY A 6 -3.45 -13.60 8.65
C GLY A 6 -3.21 -14.54 7.47
N LEU A 7 -3.12 -14.02 6.23
CA LEU A 7 -2.69 -14.87 5.11
C LEU A 7 -1.23 -15.23 5.34
N GLY A 8 -0.91 -16.52 5.14
CA GLY A 8 0.48 -16.99 5.13
C GLY A 8 1.30 -16.31 4.02
N PRO A 9 2.51 -16.83 3.72
CA PRO A 9 3.40 -16.22 2.74
C PRO A 9 2.68 -15.83 1.44
N ALA A 10 2.90 -14.59 0.99
CA ALA A 10 2.31 -14.09 -0.23
C ALA A 10 2.79 -14.93 -1.42
N GLY A 11 1.86 -15.64 -2.06
CA GLY A 11 2.13 -16.55 -3.16
C GLY A 11 0.88 -16.85 -3.97
N LEU A 12 1.00 -17.70 -4.99
CA LEU A 12 -0.08 -17.97 -5.94
C LEU A 12 -1.34 -18.56 -5.29
N ALA A 13 -1.21 -19.28 -4.17
CA ALA A 13 -2.37 -19.80 -3.44
C ALA A 13 -3.23 -18.67 -2.85
N ALA A 14 -2.59 -17.66 -2.25
CA ALA A 14 -3.28 -16.47 -1.73
C ALA A 14 -3.91 -15.64 -2.86
N VAL A 15 -3.18 -15.47 -3.97
CA VAL A 15 -3.67 -14.79 -5.18
C VAL A 15 -4.91 -15.49 -5.73
N ASN A 16 -4.87 -16.82 -5.89
CA ASN A 16 -5.99 -17.61 -6.38
C ASN A 16 -7.21 -17.50 -5.45
N LEU A 17 -7.01 -17.57 -4.14
CA LEU A 17 -8.09 -17.37 -3.16
C LEU A 17 -8.75 -16.00 -3.33
N LEU A 18 -7.95 -14.93 -3.37
CA LEU A 18 -8.44 -13.56 -3.53
C LEU A 18 -9.16 -13.37 -4.87
N ALA A 19 -8.64 -13.93 -5.97
CA ALA A 19 -9.28 -13.87 -7.28
C ALA A 19 -10.67 -14.51 -7.28
N ARG A 20 -10.81 -15.69 -6.66
CA ARG A 20 -12.11 -16.37 -6.54
C ARG A 20 -13.07 -15.58 -5.67
N LEU A 21 -12.59 -14.99 -4.58
CA LEU A 21 -13.40 -14.15 -3.72
C LEU A 21 -13.90 -12.91 -4.48
N GLN A 22 -13.01 -12.21 -5.20
CA GLN A 22 -13.36 -11.05 -6.01
C GLN A 22 -14.40 -11.39 -7.09
N LEU A 23 -14.23 -12.51 -7.79
CA LEU A 23 -15.17 -12.98 -8.78
C LEU A 23 -16.56 -13.27 -8.17
N THR A 24 -16.57 -13.89 -6.99
CA THR A 24 -17.81 -14.18 -6.25
C THR A 24 -18.52 -12.90 -5.86
N ALA A 25 -17.79 -11.93 -5.28
CA ALA A 25 -18.35 -10.63 -4.91
C ALA A 25 -18.90 -9.90 -6.14
N ARG A 26 -18.17 -9.86 -7.25
CA ARG A 26 -18.63 -9.20 -8.49
C ARG A 26 -19.90 -9.83 -9.05
N ARG A 27 -20.00 -11.16 -9.01
CA ARG A 27 -21.22 -11.87 -9.43
C ARG A 27 -22.42 -11.59 -8.52
N ALA A 28 -22.17 -11.28 -7.25
CA ALA A 28 -23.18 -10.81 -6.31
C ALA A 28 -23.43 -9.29 -6.37
N GLY A 29 -22.84 -8.57 -7.34
CA GLY A 29 -22.98 -7.11 -7.47
C GLY A 29 -22.10 -6.28 -6.52
N GLY A 30 -21.18 -6.91 -5.80
CA GLY A 30 -20.29 -6.28 -4.83
C GLY A 30 -18.83 -6.12 -5.30
N ARG A 31 -18.02 -5.50 -4.44
CA ARG A 31 -16.57 -5.35 -4.58
C ARG A 31 -15.88 -5.68 -3.25
N ILE A 32 -14.59 -6.02 -3.32
CA ILE A 32 -13.78 -6.36 -2.16
C ILE A 32 -12.74 -5.26 -1.93
N ARG A 33 -12.67 -4.81 -0.68
CA ARG A 33 -11.55 -4.04 -0.13
C ARG A 33 -10.65 -4.93 0.69
N LEU A 34 -9.34 -4.84 0.46
CA LEU A 34 -8.33 -5.50 1.28
C LEU A 34 -7.88 -4.57 2.41
N ARG A 35 -7.68 -5.15 3.59
CA ARG A 35 -7.15 -4.49 4.78
C ARG A 35 -5.84 -5.17 5.18
N ASP A 36 -4.84 -4.37 5.50
CA ASP A 36 -3.52 -4.84 5.92
C ASP A 36 -2.81 -5.79 4.92
N PRO A 37 -2.84 -5.55 3.58
CA PRO A 37 -2.08 -6.38 2.65
C PRO A 37 -0.58 -6.15 2.82
N SER A 38 0.18 -7.24 2.93
CA SER A 38 1.64 -7.14 2.91
C SER A 38 2.13 -6.56 1.58
N THR A 39 3.29 -5.88 1.59
CA THR A 39 3.89 -5.30 0.38
C THR A 39 4.10 -6.35 -0.71
N THR A 40 4.57 -7.56 -0.34
CA THR A 40 4.77 -8.67 -1.29
C THR A 40 3.45 -9.09 -1.95
N LEU A 41 2.35 -9.14 -1.19
CA LEU A 41 1.04 -9.45 -1.74
C LEU A 41 0.57 -8.38 -2.72
N CYS A 42 0.77 -7.09 -2.40
CA CYS A 42 0.45 -5.99 -3.30
C CYS A 42 1.19 -6.12 -4.65
N VAL A 43 2.51 -6.32 -4.60
CA VAL A 43 3.34 -6.50 -5.80
C VAL A 43 2.89 -7.70 -6.63
N LEU A 44 2.56 -8.82 -6.00
CA LEU A 44 2.07 -10.00 -6.71
C LEU A 44 0.71 -9.74 -7.37
N LEU A 45 -0.21 -9.07 -6.68
CA LEU A 45 -1.52 -8.71 -7.23
C LEU A 45 -1.38 -7.79 -8.44
N ASP A 46 -0.49 -6.80 -8.37
CA ASP A 46 -0.18 -5.90 -9.49
C ASP A 46 0.43 -6.67 -10.67
N LEU A 47 1.40 -7.56 -10.40
CA LEU A 47 2.04 -8.42 -11.40
C LEU A 47 1.02 -9.28 -12.17
N VAL A 48 0.02 -9.84 -11.46
CA VAL A 48 -1.02 -10.67 -12.08
C VAL A 48 -2.22 -9.87 -12.60
N GLY A 49 -2.21 -8.55 -12.45
CA GLY A 49 -3.28 -7.66 -12.91
C GLY A 49 -4.59 -7.75 -12.10
N LEU A 50 -4.55 -8.25 -10.86
CA LEU A 50 -5.71 -8.30 -9.97
C LEU A 50 -5.83 -7.02 -9.15
N ARG A 51 -6.83 -6.21 -9.50
CA ARG A 51 -7.06 -4.91 -8.85
C ARG A 51 -8.02 -5.06 -7.67
N PHE A 52 -7.55 -4.68 -6.49
CA PHE A 52 -8.35 -4.52 -5.28
C PHE A 52 -8.30 -3.09 -4.79
N GLU A 53 -9.36 -2.64 -4.13
CA GLU A 53 -9.28 -1.42 -3.31
C GLU A 53 -8.54 -1.76 -2.01
N MET A 54 -7.55 -0.95 -1.63
CA MET A 54 -6.74 -1.17 -0.42
C MET A 54 -6.99 -0.04 0.57
N GLU A 55 -7.15 -0.37 1.85
CA GLU A 55 -7.15 0.64 2.91
C GLU A 55 -5.71 0.89 3.38
N GLY A 56 -5.24 2.14 3.18
CA GLY A 56 -4.05 2.73 3.81
C GLY A 56 -2.76 1.93 3.67
N GLN A 57 -2.01 2.14 2.59
CA GLN A 57 -0.56 1.92 2.68
C GLN A 57 -0.02 2.96 3.68
N PRO A 58 0.70 2.60 4.75
CA PRO A 58 1.46 3.61 5.47
C PRO A 58 2.48 4.15 4.47
N GLU A 59 2.34 5.41 4.06
CA GLU A 59 3.47 6.14 3.50
C GLU A 59 4.55 6.06 4.58
N GLN A 60 5.63 5.32 4.32
CA GLN A 60 6.85 5.43 5.11
C GLN A 60 7.37 6.83 4.86
N ARG A 61 6.84 7.78 5.64
CA ARG A 61 7.18 9.18 5.64
C ARG A 61 8.70 9.26 5.74
N GLU A 62 9.34 9.79 4.71
CA GLU A 62 10.75 10.20 4.79
C GLU A 62 10.91 11.01 6.09
N PRO A 63 11.95 10.73 6.90
CA PRO A 63 12.20 11.54 8.08
C PRO A 63 12.33 13.01 7.62
N PRO A 64 11.67 13.97 8.30
CA PRO A 64 11.79 15.37 7.92
C PRO A 64 13.27 15.77 8.02
N LEU A 65 13.86 16.14 6.88
CA LEU A 65 15.18 16.77 6.86
C LEU A 65 15.02 18.13 7.56
N GLY A 66 15.43 18.19 8.82
CA GLY A 66 15.51 19.45 9.57
C GLY A 66 16.58 20.34 8.93
N VAL A 67 16.15 21.31 8.13
CA VAL A 67 17.02 22.37 7.60
C VAL A 67 16.68 23.67 8.32
N GLU A 68 17.45 24.00 9.36
CA GLU A 68 17.59 25.40 9.78
C GLU A 68 18.84 25.95 9.09
N GLU A 69 18.69 26.42 7.84
CA GLU A 69 19.70 27.25 7.21
C GLU A 69 19.53 28.68 7.74
N ALA A 70 20.20 28.99 8.85
CA ALA A 70 20.39 30.37 9.28
C ALA A 70 21.45 31.01 8.37
N VAL A 71 21.01 31.70 7.32
CA VAL A 71 21.87 32.60 6.56
C VAL A 71 22.11 33.84 7.42
N GLU A 72 23.34 34.01 7.90
CA GLU A 72 23.79 35.23 8.58
C GLU A 72 23.92 36.36 7.54
N PRO A 73 23.15 37.46 7.65
CA PRO A 73 23.24 38.56 6.70
C PRO A 73 24.55 39.30 6.93
N GLY A 74 25.33 39.45 5.86
CA GLY A 74 26.68 39.99 5.86
C GLY A 74 26.82 41.41 6.45
N ASP A 75 28.01 41.64 6.98
CA ASP A 75 28.49 42.90 7.53
C ASP A 75 28.77 43.92 6.41
N PRO A 76 28.19 45.14 6.43
CA PRO A 76 28.63 46.21 5.55
C PRO A 76 29.76 47.03 6.20
N ALA A 77 30.91 47.05 5.52
CA ALA A 77 32.06 47.87 5.87
C ALA A 77 31.76 49.38 5.75
N VAL A 78 31.95 50.14 6.84
CA VAL A 78 32.42 51.55 6.86
C VAL A 78 33.18 51.82 8.15
#